data_AF-A0A8J6H033-F1
#
_entry.id   AF-A0A8J6H033-F1
#
_cell.length_a   1.000
_cell.length_b   1.000
_cell.length_c   1.000
_cell.angle_alpha   90.00
_cell.angle_beta   90.00
_cell.angle_gamma   90.00
#
_symmetry.space_group_name_H-M   'P 1'
#
loop_
_entity.id
_entity.type
_entity.pdbx_description
1 polymer ?
#
loop_
_entity_poly.entity_id
_entity_poly.type
_entity_poly.pdbx_seq_one_letter_code
_entity_poly.pdbx_strand_id
1 'polypeptide(L)'
;MGHSLPPQHNRLRSFGTHADGGSGDFIRVRSSVLSLTHCHTRQTHPLLCQERAATGTMPYPYPALTPEQKKELSDIAHRIVAPGKGILAADESTGSIAKRLQSIGTENTEENRRCYRQLLLTADDCVNPCIGGGMILFHETLYQKADDGRPFPQVIKSKGGVKVDKGVVPLAGTNGETTTQGLDGLSERCVQYKKDGADFTIMENANVLAPYASICQQNGIIPIVEPEILPDGDHDLKRCQHVTEKVLAAVYKALHDHHVYLEGTLLKPNMVTPGHACTQKYSNEEIAMATVTALCRTVPPAVTGVTFLSGGQSEEEASINLNVINKCPLLKP
;
A
#
# COMPACT_ATOMS: atom_id res chain seq x y z
N MET A 1 -27.39 74.55 27.22
CA MET A 1 -27.98 73.30 26.69
C MET A 1 -26.84 72.44 26.18
N GLY A 2 -26.45 71.45 26.99
CA GLY A 2 -25.30 70.60 26.70
C GLY A 2 -25.72 69.39 25.85
N HIS A 3 -24.95 69.12 24.80
CA HIS A 3 -24.95 67.83 24.12
C HIS A 3 -23.54 67.27 24.18
N SER A 4 -23.35 66.31 25.07
CA SER A 4 -22.20 65.41 25.16
C SER A 4 -22.47 64.16 24.33
N LEU A 5 -21.55 63.83 23.43
CA LEU A 5 -21.49 62.58 22.68
C LEU A 5 -21.12 61.42 23.63
N PRO A 6 -21.76 60.23 23.55
CA PRO A 6 -21.28 59.03 24.20
C PRO A 6 -20.37 58.18 23.29
N PRO A 7 -19.46 57.36 23.85
CA PRO A 7 -18.39 56.70 23.13
C PRO A 7 -18.81 55.38 22.44
N GLN A 8 -18.02 55.01 21.43
CA GLN A 8 -18.13 53.81 20.62
C GLN A 8 -17.96 52.52 21.46
N HIS A 9 -18.92 51.60 21.34
CA HIS A 9 -18.73 50.18 21.68
C HIS A 9 -18.79 49.35 20.40
N ASN A 10 -17.65 48.79 20.00
CA ASN A 10 -17.57 47.72 19.01
C ASN A 10 -18.34 46.49 19.52
N ARG A 11 -19.59 46.30 19.06
CA ARG A 11 -20.26 44.99 19.08
C ARG A 11 -19.96 44.29 17.77
N LEU A 12 -18.96 43.40 17.79
CA LEU A 12 -18.85 42.32 16.83
C LEU A 12 -20.15 41.51 16.89
N ARG A 13 -20.97 41.62 15.84
CA ARG A 13 -22.12 40.74 15.63
C ARG A 13 -21.58 39.34 15.39
N SER A 14 -21.89 38.41 16.29
CA SER A 14 -21.76 36.99 16.06
C SER A 14 -22.69 36.59 14.92
N PHE A 15 -22.15 36.39 13.72
CA PHE A 15 -22.81 35.55 12.74
C PHE A 15 -22.64 34.10 13.22
N GLY A 16 -23.68 33.61 13.90
CA GLY A 16 -23.86 32.19 14.13
C GLY A 16 -24.02 31.50 12.79
N THR A 17 -23.01 30.76 12.37
CA THR A 17 -23.18 29.70 11.38
C THR A 17 -23.72 28.50 12.13
N HIS A 18 -24.91 28.07 11.71
CA HIS A 18 -25.53 26.83 12.15
C HIS A 18 -24.52 25.69 12.00
N ALA A 19 -24.20 25.06 13.13
CA ALA A 19 -23.60 23.75 13.14
C ALA A 19 -24.66 22.76 12.64
N ASP A 20 -24.63 22.44 11.35
CA ASP A 20 -25.26 21.22 10.86
C ASP A 20 -24.51 20.04 11.48
N GLY A 21 -25.17 19.40 12.43
CA GLY A 21 -24.78 18.13 13.01
C GLY A 21 -24.95 17.02 11.98
N GLY A 22 -24.02 16.93 11.03
CA GLY A 22 -23.80 15.73 10.25
C GLY A 22 -22.79 14.85 10.99
N SER A 23 -23.20 13.67 11.42
CA SER A 23 -22.28 12.58 11.75
C SER A 23 -21.39 12.35 10.53
N GLY A 24 -20.12 12.74 10.61
CA GLY A 24 -19.19 12.57 9.49
C GLY A 24 -18.94 11.09 9.21
N ASP A 25 -19.39 10.61 8.05
CA ASP A 25 -19.01 9.33 7.46
C ASP A 25 -17.53 9.37 7.05
N PHE A 26 -16.66 9.17 8.05
CA PHE A 26 -15.21 9.12 7.86
C PHE A 26 -14.79 7.72 7.40
N ILE A 27 -14.36 7.62 6.14
CA ILE A 27 -13.63 6.45 5.65
C ILE A 27 -12.18 6.57 6.09
N ARG A 28 -11.66 5.53 6.76
CA ARG A 28 -10.30 5.50 7.28
C ARG A 28 -9.32 4.96 6.24
N VAL A 29 -8.13 5.57 6.17
CA VAL A 29 -7.02 5.13 5.29
C VAL A 29 -5.87 4.60 6.15
N ARG A 30 -5.34 3.45 5.77
CA ARG A 30 -4.11 2.85 6.30
C ARG A 30 -3.10 2.69 5.17
N SER A 31 -1.82 2.86 5.49
CA SER A 31 -0.75 2.49 4.57
C SER A 31 0.02 1.30 5.10
N SER A 32 0.49 0.44 4.20
CA SER A 32 1.43 -0.63 4.51
C SER A 32 2.58 -0.61 3.52
N VAL A 33 3.72 -1.18 3.93
CA VAL A 33 4.99 -1.01 3.24
C VAL A 33 5.57 -2.38 2.91
N LEU A 34 5.32 -2.84 1.69
CA LEU A 34 5.58 -4.21 1.27
C LEU A 34 6.55 -4.25 0.11
N SER A 35 7.64 -5.00 0.24
CA SER A 35 8.70 -5.00 -0.77
C SER A 35 8.97 -6.41 -1.30
N LEU A 36 9.40 -6.58 -2.55
CA LEU A 36 9.86 -7.89 -3.03
C LEU A 36 11.27 -7.81 -3.62
N THR A 37 12.08 -8.84 -3.38
CA THR A 37 13.50 -8.90 -3.79
C THR A 37 13.81 -10.16 -4.57
N HIS A 38 14.67 -10.07 -5.58
CA HIS A 38 15.29 -11.25 -6.16
C HIS A 38 16.52 -11.64 -5.33
N CYS A 39 16.54 -12.86 -4.78
CA CYS A 39 17.66 -13.31 -3.96
C CYS A 39 18.82 -13.80 -4.84
N HIS A 40 19.75 -12.91 -5.18
CA HIS A 40 21.09 -13.26 -5.68
C HIS A 40 22.15 -13.03 -4.61
N THR A 41 23.07 -13.98 -4.47
CA THR A 41 24.33 -13.81 -3.72
C THR A 41 25.14 -12.71 -4.40
N ARG A 42 25.19 -11.50 -3.83
CA ARG A 42 26.06 -10.43 -4.33
C ARG A 42 27.52 -10.83 -4.15
N GLN A 43 28.24 -11.00 -5.27
CA GLN A 43 29.68 -10.80 -5.28
C GLN A 43 29.95 -9.30 -5.17
N THR A 44 30.79 -8.92 -4.20
CA THR A 44 31.25 -7.55 -4.01
C THR A 44 32.17 -7.17 -5.16
N HIS A 45 31.70 -6.31 -6.07
CA HIS A 45 32.60 -5.62 -7.00
C HIS A 45 33.04 -4.27 -6.41
N PRO A 46 34.34 -3.97 -6.39
CA PRO A 46 34.83 -2.68 -5.92
C PRO A 46 34.44 -1.57 -6.90
N LEU A 47 34.06 -0.41 -6.34
CA LEU A 47 33.80 0.84 -7.07
C LEU A 47 35.05 1.27 -7.85
N LEU A 48 35.06 0.97 -9.15
CA LEU A 48 36.01 1.57 -10.09
C LEU A 48 35.37 2.82 -10.69
N CYS A 49 35.96 3.96 -10.35
CA CYS A 49 35.71 5.24 -11.00
C CYS A 49 36.12 5.11 -12.48
N GLN A 50 35.16 5.11 -13.41
CA GLN A 50 35.43 5.19 -14.85
C GLN A 50 34.79 6.46 -15.43
N GLU A 51 35.63 7.18 -16.18
CA GLU A 51 35.35 8.43 -16.85
C GLU A 51 34.23 8.32 -17.90
N ARG A 52 33.49 9.42 -18.04
CA ARG A 52 32.34 9.58 -18.94
C ARG A 52 32.72 9.38 -20.42
N ALA A 53 31.93 8.57 -21.11
CA ALA A 53 31.66 8.73 -22.54
C ALA A 53 30.24 9.31 -22.71
N ALA A 54 30.15 10.53 -23.23
CA ALA A 54 28.90 11.23 -23.47
C ALA A 54 28.22 10.71 -24.76
N THR A 55 27.06 10.06 -24.64
CA THR A 55 26.04 10.03 -25.70
C THR A 55 24.64 9.98 -25.06
N GLY A 56 23.83 10.99 -25.33
CA GLY A 56 22.47 11.14 -24.81
C GLY A 56 22.36 12.21 -23.72
N THR A 57 21.79 13.36 -24.05
CA THR A 57 21.33 14.35 -23.06
C THR A 57 20.24 13.70 -22.21
N MET A 58 20.59 13.20 -21.03
CA MET A 58 19.61 12.78 -20.04
C MET A 58 18.76 14.01 -19.65
N PRO A 59 17.42 13.93 -19.73
CA PRO A 59 16.55 15.09 -19.52
C PRO A 59 16.55 15.61 -18.07
N TYR A 60 17.11 14.83 -17.13
CA TYR A 60 17.23 15.19 -15.73
C TYR A 60 18.69 15.30 -15.31
N PRO A 61 19.07 16.36 -14.56
CA PRO A 61 20.45 16.54 -14.11
C PRO A 61 20.90 15.47 -13.11
N TYR A 62 19.96 14.79 -12.43
CA TYR A 62 20.23 13.77 -11.42
C TYR A 62 19.25 12.59 -11.59
N PRO A 63 19.55 11.59 -12.43
CA PRO A 63 18.72 10.40 -12.56
C PRO A 63 18.76 9.57 -11.26
N ALA A 64 17.59 9.22 -10.72
CA ALA A 64 17.50 8.41 -9.50
C ALA A 64 18.02 6.98 -9.70
N LEU A 65 17.87 6.40 -10.90
CA LEU A 65 18.24 5.01 -11.20
C LEU A 65 18.97 4.93 -12.55
N THR A 66 19.93 4.02 -12.67
CA THR A 66 20.57 3.68 -13.95
C THR A 66 19.61 2.85 -14.84
N PRO A 67 19.86 2.77 -16.16
CA PRO A 67 19.08 1.90 -17.04
C PRO A 67 19.06 0.43 -16.59
N GLU A 68 20.17 -0.08 -16.07
CA GLU A 68 20.30 -1.46 -15.58
C GLU A 68 19.45 -1.69 -14.33
N GLN A 69 19.45 -0.75 -13.39
CA GLN A 69 18.60 -0.79 -12.18
C GLN A 69 17.11 -0.75 -12.57
N LYS A 70 16.74 0.11 -13.52
CA LYS A 70 15.36 0.17 -14.05
C LYS A 70 14.94 -1.16 -14.66
N LYS A 71 15.80 -1.75 -15.50
CA LYS A 71 15.53 -3.05 -16.12
C LYS A 71 15.34 -4.14 -15.06
N GLU A 72 16.22 -4.22 -14.06
CA GLU A 72 16.12 -5.20 -12.98
C GLU A 72 14.78 -5.08 -12.24
N LEU A 73 14.41 -3.88 -11.79
CA LEU A 73 13.17 -3.63 -11.07
C LEU A 73 11.93 -3.97 -11.93
N SER A 74 11.95 -3.58 -13.21
CA SER A 74 10.85 -3.87 -14.12
C SER A 74 10.71 -5.37 -14.41
N ASP A 75 11.82 -6.08 -14.63
CA ASP A 75 11.83 -7.53 -14.83
C ASP A 75 11.30 -8.27 -13.58
N ILE A 76 11.60 -7.77 -12.38
CA ILE A 76 11.03 -8.33 -11.14
C ILE A 76 9.53 -8.07 -11.07
N ALA A 77 9.09 -6.83 -11.29
CA ALA A 77 7.67 -6.45 -11.23
C ALA A 77 6.83 -7.30 -12.21
N HIS A 78 7.25 -7.44 -13.46
CA HIS A 78 6.54 -8.24 -14.47
C HIS A 78 6.49 -9.73 -14.14
N ARG A 79 7.53 -10.29 -13.50
CA ARG A 79 7.50 -11.70 -13.07
C ARG A 79 6.42 -11.95 -12.03
N ILE A 80 6.28 -11.04 -11.07
CA ILE A 80 5.31 -11.14 -9.97
C ILE A 80 3.86 -11.13 -10.49
N VAL A 81 3.57 -10.30 -11.50
CA VAL A 81 2.22 -10.17 -12.07
C VAL A 81 2.07 -10.84 -13.45
N ALA A 82 2.91 -11.84 -13.73
CA ALA A 82 2.80 -12.59 -14.98
C ALA A 82 1.39 -13.22 -15.12
N PRO A 83 0.89 -13.44 -16.35
CA PRO A 83 -0.46 -13.95 -16.56
C PRO A 83 -0.77 -15.22 -15.75
N GLY A 84 -1.93 -15.21 -15.07
CA GLY A 84 -2.39 -16.30 -14.22
C GLY A 84 -1.77 -16.34 -12.82
N LYS A 85 -0.89 -15.39 -12.49
CA LYS A 85 -0.18 -15.37 -11.21
C LYS A 85 -0.63 -14.26 -10.26
N GLY A 86 -0.50 -14.51 -8.96
CA GLY A 86 -0.73 -13.55 -7.88
C GLY A 86 0.31 -13.62 -6.76
N ILE A 87 0.02 -12.93 -5.65
CA ILE A 87 0.91 -12.84 -4.48
C ILE A 87 0.26 -13.55 -3.29
N LEU A 88 1.03 -14.34 -2.55
CA LEU A 88 0.63 -14.80 -1.22
C LEU A 88 1.16 -13.82 -0.17
N ALA A 89 0.26 -13.19 0.58
CA ALA A 89 0.59 -12.34 1.72
C ALA A 89 0.65 -13.19 3.00
N ALA A 90 1.85 -13.63 3.38
CA ALA A 90 2.13 -14.44 4.58
C ALA A 90 3.00 -13.66 5.59
N ASP A 91 2.79 -12.34 5.64
CA ASP A 91 3.58 -11.36 6.36
C ASP A 91 2.92 -10.89 7.66
N GLU A 92 2.07 -11.73 8.24
CA GLU A 92 1.45 -11.42 9.52
C GLU A 92 2.51 -11.31 10.61
N SER A 93 2.52 -10.17 11.30
CA SER A 93 3.32 -9.96 12.51
C SER A 93 2.97 -11.00 13.58
N THR A 94 3.85 -11.15 14.57
CA THR A 94 3.63 -12.04 15.72
C THR A 94 2.29 -11.78 16.43
N GLY A 95 1.86 -10.52 16.52
CA GLY A 95 0.57 -10.15 17.10
C GLY A 95 -0.62 -10.44 16.18
N SER A 96 -0.44 -10.26 14.87
CA SER A 96 -1.48 -10.54 13.87
C SER A 96 -1.77 -12.05 13.75
N ILE A 97 -0.72 -12.88 13.65
CA ILE A 97 -0.87 -14.33 13.55
C ILE A 97 -1.37 -14.98 14.85
N ALA A 98 -1.16 -14.34 16.01
CA ALA A 98 -1.69 -14.81 17.29
C ALA A 98 -3.20 -15.07 17.22
N LYS A 99 -3.96 -14.15 16.59
CA LYS A 99 -5.42 -14.27 16.43
C LYS A 99 -5.81 -15.45 15.55
N ARG A 100 -5.00 -15.77 14.53
CA ARG A 100 -5.22 -16.89 13.60
C ARG A 100 -4.96 -18.24 14.28
N LEU A 101 -3.87 -18.35 15.04
CA LEU A 101 -3.56 -19.58 15.79
C LEU A 101 -4.57 -19.81 16.92
N GLN A 102 -5.01 -18.74 17.60
CA GLN A 102 -6.01 -18.83 18.65
C GLN A 102 -7.36 -19.36 18.12
N SER A 103 -7.78 -18.97 16.91
CA SER A 103 -9.06 -19.46 16.35
C SER A 103 -9.10 -20.96 16.07
N ILE A 104 -7.94 -21.61 16.00
CA ILE A 104 -7.81 -23.07 15.83
C ILE A 104 -7.25 -23.76 17.08
N GLY A 105 -7.26 -23.07 18.23
CA GLY A 105 -6.79 -23.63 19.51
C GLY A 105 -5.28 -23.96 19.55
N THR A 106 -4.47 -23.31 18.73
CA THR A 106 -3.02 -23.53 18.66
C THR A 106 -2.25 -22.41 19.39
N GLU A 107 -1.22 -22.78 20.17
CA GLU A 107 -0.38 -21.81 20.89
C GLU A 107 0.50 -20.99 19.93
N ASN A 108 0.69 -19.69 20.21
CA ASN A 108 1.52 -18.80 19.40
C ASN A 108 3.01 -18.89 19.75
N THR A 109 3.63 -20.04 19.48
CA THR A 109 5.08 -20.26 19.59
C THR A 109 5.79 -19.99 18.26
N GLU A 110 7.10 -19.72 18.31
CA GLU A 110 7.91 -19.58 17.08
C GLU A 110 7.83 -20.83 16.21
N GLU A 111 7.88 -22.01 16.82
CA GLU A 111 7.80 -23.29 16.10
C GLU A 111 6.44 -23.46 15.41
N ASN A 112 5.32 -23.15 16.07
CA ASN A 112 4.01 -23.22 15.43
C ASN A 112 3.87 -22.22 14.26
N ARG A 113 4.45 -21.02 14.40
CA ARG A 113 4.53 -20.06 13.30
C ARG A 113 5.38 -20.61 12.15
N ARG A 114 6.55 -21.17 12.44
CA ARG A 114 7.44 -21.81 11.45
C ARG A 114 6.73 -22.95 10.72
N CYS A 115 6.11 -23.87 11.43
CA CYS A 115 5.32 -24.98 10.89
C CYS A 115 4.19 -24.50 9.98
N TYR A 116 3.42 -23.51 10.42
CA TYR A 116 2.35 -22.92 9.61
C TYR A 116 2.89 -22.29 8.33
N ARG A 117 4.01 -21.55 8.40
CA ARG A 117 4.65 -20.98 7.21
C ARG A 117 5.20 -22.09 6.32
N GLN A 118 5.83 -23.12 6.86
CA GLN A 118 6.30 -24.26 6.06
C GLN A 118 5.15 -24.91 5.29
N LEU A 119 4.01 -25.18 5.95
CA LEU A 119 2.83 -25.76 5.32
C LEU A 119 2.42 -25.00 4.04
N LEU A 120 2.43 -23.66 4.09
CA LEU A 120 2.10 -22.82 2.93
C LEU A 120 3.21 -22.83 1.87
N LEU A 121 4.48 -22.75 2.31
CA LEU A 121 5.63 -22.57 1.43
C LEU A 121 6.09 -23.86 0.74
N THR A 122 5.74 -25.02 1.30
CA THR A 122 6.06 -26.35 0.77
C THR A 122 4.83 -27.06 0.20
N ALA A 123 3.76 -26.33 -0.10
CA ALA A 123 2.65 -26.85 -0.90
C ALA A 123 3.17 -27.43 -2.23
N ASP A 124 2.46 -28.40 -2.79
CA ASP A 124 2.89 -29.09 -4.01
C ASP A 124 2.94 -28.16 -5.24
N ASP A 125 3.52 -28.66 -6.33
CA ASP A 125 3.80 -27.87 -7.52
C ASP A 125 2.56 -27.29 -8.23
N CYS A 126 1.33 -27.70 -7.87
CA CYS A 126 0.10 -27.12 -8.42
C CYS A 126 -0.01 -25.61 -8.18
N VAL A 127 0.63 -25.07 -7.13
CA VAL A 127 0.63 -23.62 -6.84
C VAL A 127 1.66 -22.84 -7.66
N ASN A 128 2.59 -23.51 -8.37
CA ASN A 128 3.63 -22.88 -9.17
C ASN A 128 3.12 -21.95 -10.29
N PRO A 129 2.11 -22.32 -11.09
CA PRO A 129 1.53 -21.42 -12.07
C PRO A 129 0.64 -20.33 -11.45
N CYS A 130 0.25 -20.44 -10.18
CA CYS A 130 -0.67 -19.51 -9.51
C CYS A 130 0.05 -18.41 -8.72
N ILE A 131 1.26 -18.66 -8.22
CA ILE A 131 2.01 -17.70 -7.41
C ILE A 131 3.15 -17.10 -8.24
N GLY A 132 3.09 -15.78 -8.44
CA GLY A 132 3.94 -14.89 -9.26
C GLY A 132 5.42 -14.94 -8.98
N GLY A 133 5.75 -15.59 -7.89
CA GLY A 133 6.99 -15.39 -7.21
C GLY A 133 7.06 -14.14 -6.35
N GLY A 134 5.89 -13.57 -6.03
CA GLY A 134 5.73 -12.74 -4.85
C GLY A 134 5.12 -13.58 -3.72
N MET A 135 5.92 -13.88 -2.71
CA MET A 135 5.41 -14.22 -1.39
C MET A 135 5.92 -13.14 -0.46
N ILE A 136 5.03 -12.48 0.27
CA ILE A 136 5.43 -11.47 1.24
C ILE A 136 5.61 -12.17 2.58
N LEU A 137 6.82 -12.10 3.13
CA LEU A 137 7.16 -12.72 4.40
C LEU A 137 7.38 -11.66 5.49
N PHE A 138 7.04 -12.03 6.73
CA PHE A 138 7.45 -11.27 7.91
C PHE A 138 8.93 -11.50 8.21
N HIS A 139 9.57 -10.57 8.93
CA HIS A 139 10.99 -10.61 9.27
C HIS A 139 11.41 -11.93 9.91
N GLU A 140 10.63 -12.45 10.86
CA GLU A 140 10.89 -13.75 11.51
C GLU A 140 10.97 -14.89 10.49
N THR A 141 9.98 -15.00 9.60
CA THR A 141 9.90 -16.05 8.58
C THR A 141 11.06 -15.99 7.59
N LEU A 142 11.60 -14.80 7.29
CA LEU A 142 12.69 -14.65 6.34
C LEU A 142 13.96 -15.43 6.75
N TYR A 143 14.18 -15.59 8.07
CA TYR A 143 15.36 -16.26 8.62
C TYR A 143 15.07 -17.68 9.14
N GLN A 144 13.82 -18.13 9.04
CA GLN A 144 13.42 -19.49 9.39
C GLN A 144 13.79 -20.51 8.30
N LYS A 145 13.73 -21.79 8.67
CA LYS A 145 14.07 -22.94 7.83
C LYS A 145 12.93 -23.95 7.79
N ALA A 146 12.84 -24.66 6.67
CA ALA A 146 12.01 -25.84 6.55
C ALA A 146 12.64 -27.05 7.29
N ASP A 147 11.87 -28.11 7.49
CA ASP A 147 12.30 -29.34 8.16
C ASP A 147 13.49 -30.01 7.45
N ASP A 148 13.61 -29.84 6.13
CA ASP A 148 14.73 -30.32 5.33
C ASP A 148 16.01 -29.46 5.46
N GLY A 149 15.99 -28.44 6.32
CA GLY A 149 17.09 -27.55 6.61
C GLY A 149 17.26 -26.39 5.62
N ARG A 150 16.49 -26.34 4.53
CA ARG A 150 16.54 -25.21 3.58
C ARG A 150 15.97 -23.94 4.23
N PRO A 151 16.65 -22.78 4.13
CA PRO A 151 16.04 -21.50 4.47
C PRO A 151 14.76 -21.28 3.67
N PHE A 152 13.73 -20.67 4.26
CA PHE A 152 12.51 -20.36 3.51
C PHE A 152 12.76 -19.54 2.25
N PRO A 153 13.69 -18.57 2.20
CA PRO A 153 14.05 -17.91 0.94
C PRO A 153 14.56 -18.87 -0.13
N GLN A 154 15.15 -20.00 0.22
CA GLN A 154 15.60 -21.01 -0.74
C GLN A 154 14.46 -21.94 -1.18
N VAL A 155 13.58 -22.33 -0.26
CA VAL A 155 12.31 -23.02 -0.59
C VAL A 155 11.51 -22.17 -1.56
N ILE A 156 11.50 -20.87 -1.27
CA ILE A 156 10.81 -19.86 -2.03
C ILE A 156 11.61 -19.46 -3.26
N LYS A 157 12.95 -19.51 -3.39
CA LYS A 157 13.79 -18.86 -4.45
C LYS A 157 13.35 -19.08 -5.91
N SER A 158 12.42 -19.97 -6.17
CA SER A 158 11.55 -19.93 -7.33
C SER A 158 10.48 -18.78 -7.34
N LYS A 159 10.35 -17.94 -6.30
CA LYS A 159 9.07 -17.32 -5.85
C LYS A 159 8.99 -16.21 -4.71
N GLY A 160 9.96 -15.35 -4.31
CA GLY A 160 9.86 -14.61 -3.00
C GLY A 160 10.13 -13.10 -2.86
N GLY A 161 9.66 -12.51 -1.74
CA GLY A 161 10.03 -11.18 -1.21
C GLY A 161 9.60 -10.91 0.27
N VAL A 162 9.65 -9.65 0.77
CA VAL A 162 9.73 -9.31 2.22
C VAL A 162 8.95 -8.04 2.63
N LYS A 163 8.16 -8.11 3.72
CA LYS A 163 7.57 -6.93 4.39
C LYS A 163 8.63 -6.13 5.14
N VAL A 164 8.60 -4.79 5.00
CA VAL A 164 9.59 -3.91 5.63
C VAL A 164 9.02 -2.78 6.48
N ASP A 165 7.70 -2.57 6.58
CA ASP A 165 7.15 -1.69 7.63
C ASP A 165 7.40 -2.25 9.04
N LYS A 166 7.44 -1.33 10.00
CA LYS A 166 7.39 -1.62 11.44
C LYS A 166 5.98 -1.45 12.02
N GLY A 167 4.94 -1.58 11.19
CA GLY A 167 3.54 -1.40 11.58
C GLY A 167 3.05 0.05 11.58
N VAL A 168 1.77 0.20 11.93
CA VAL A 168 1.07 1.49 11.98
C VAL A 168 1.13 2.11 13.37
N VAL A 169 1.12 3.44 13.43
CA VAL A 169 0.98 4.22 14.67
C VAL A 169 -0.13 5.25 14.58
N PRO A 170 -0.77 5.58 15.72
CA PRO A 170 -1.80 6.61 15.77
C PRO A 170 -1.24 7.96 15.33
N LEU A 171 -1.97 8.67 14.47
CA LEU A 171 -1.69 10.06 14.17
C LEU A 171 -2.29 10.95 15.27
N ALA A 172 -1.43 11.58 16.08
CA ALA A 172 -1.86 12.48 17.13
C ALA A 172 -2.73 13.62 16.56
N GLY A 173 -3.89 13.89 17.20
CA GLY A 173 -4.81 14.95 16.75
C GLY A 173 -5.73 14.57 15.59
N THR A 174 -5.87 13.28 15.29
CA THR A 174 -6.85 12.72 14.34
C THR A 174 -7.92 11.88 15.06
N ASN A 175 -9.05 11.61 14.41
CA ASN A 175 -10.10 10.74 14.95
C ASN A 175 -9.80 9.25 14.71
N GLY A 176 -8.69 8.77 15.30
CA GLY A 176 -8.27 7.37 15.19
C GLY A 176 -7.66 6.99 13.84
N GLU A 177 -7.07 7.95 13.12
CA GLU A 177 -6.30 7.69 11.89
C GLU A 177 -4.87 7.25 12.23
N THR A 178 -4.22 6.60 11.28
CA THR A 178 -2.88 6.02 11.48
C THR A 178 -1.94 6.37 10.34
N THR A 179 -0.64 6.39 10.63
CA THR A 179 0.45 6.43 9.65
C THR A 179 1.39 5.24 9.88
N THR A 180 2.33 4.98 8.97
CA THR A 180 3.21 3.81 9.03
C THR A 180 4.62 4.22 9.44
N GLN A 181 5.20 3.52 10.42
CA GLN A 181 6.57 3.80 10.87
C GLN A 181 7.62 3.14 9.99
N GLY A 182 8.78 3.81 9.85
CA GLY A 182 9.91 3.32 9.07
C GLY A 182 10.89 4.40 8.58
N LEU A 183 10.59 5.69 8.80
CA LEU A 183 11.39 6.84 8.35
C LEU A 183 11.53 7.81 9.54
N ASP A 184 12.70 7.88 10.18
CA ASP A 184 12.87 8.56 11.48
C ASP A 184 12.50 10.08 11.45
N GLY A 185 11.84 10.57 12.51
CA GLY A 185 11.49 12.00 12.72
C GLY A 185 10.13 12.48 12.16
N LEU A 186 9.27 11.55 11.73
CA LEU A 186 7.97 11.85 11.12
C LEU A 186 6.91 12.40 12.10
N SER A 187 6.94 11.89 13.34
CA SER A 187 5.97 12.23 14.40
C SER A 187 6.07 13.71 14.79
N GLU A 188 7.29 14.23 14.94
CA GLU A 188 7.58 15.59 15.36
C GLU A 188 7.15 16.61 14.29
N ARG A 189 7.28 16.25 13.01
CA ARG A 189 6.86 17.08 11.87
C ARG A 189 5.34 17.18 11.76
N CYS A 190 4.61 16.09 12.07
CA CYS A 190 3.15 16.07 12.08
C CYS A 190 2.54 17.06 13.10
N VAL A 191 3.19 17.25 14.26
CA VAL A 191 2.77 18.21 15.30
C VAL A 191 2.80 19.66 14.78
N GLN A 192 3.80 19.99 13.96
CA GLN A 192 3.97 21.34 13.42
C GLN A 192 2.94 21.65 12.33
N TYR A 193 2.76 20.74 11.37
CA TYR A 193 1.88 20.99 10.23
C TYR A 193 0.39 21.05 10.62
N LYS A 194 -0.02 20.33 11.68
CA LYS A 194 -1.39 20.43 12.22
C LYS A 194 -1.74 21.80 12.79
N LYS A 195 -0.76 22.52 13.36
CA LYS A 195 -0.96 23.93 13.79
C LYS A 195 -1.29 24.85 12.63
N ASP A 196 -0.92 24.45 11.41
CA ASP A 196 -1.06 25.22 10.18
C ASP A 196 -2.32 24.83 9.35
N GLY A 197 -3.14 23.87 9.82
CA GLY A 197 -4.56 23.75 9.42
C GLY A 197 -4.93 22.94 8.16
N ALA A 198 -4.08 22.05 7.62
CA ALA A 198 -4.41 21.28 6.40
C ALA A 198 -5.24 19.98 6.61
N ASP A 199 -5.87 19.51 5.52
CA ASP A 199 -6.58 18.22 5.37
C ASP A 199 -5.57 17.05 5.21
N PHE A 200 -4.86 16.71 6.29
CA PHE A 200 -3.54 16.06 6.27
C PHE A 200 -3.43 14.54 5.97
N THR A 201 -4.47 13.72 6.08
CA THR A 201 -4.22 12.26 6.23
C THR A 201 -3.96 11.50 4.94
N ILE A 202 -4.58 11.92 3.83
CA ILE A 202 -4.28 11.35 2.50
C ILE A 202 -2.87 11.75 2.06
N MET A 203 -2.52 13.05 2.21
CA MET A 203 -1.22 13.57 1.81
C MET A 203 -0.09 12.98 2.64
N GLU A 204 -0.28 12.80 3.95
CA GLU A 204 0.73 12.21 4.82
C GLU A 204 1.00 10.74 4.46
N ASN A 205 -0.05 9.94 4.28
CA ASN A 205 0.09 8.55 3.85
C ASN A 205 0.78 8.45 2.47
N ALA A 206 0.38 9.29 1.50
CA ALA A 206 1.05 9.38 0.21
C ALA A 206 2.55 9.78 0.34
N ASN A 207 2.85 10.74 1.21
CA ASN A 207 4.20 11.22 1.47
C ASN A 207 5.08 10.26 2.29
N VAL A 208 4.50 9.25 2.94
CA VAL A 208 5.27 8.17 3.58
C VAL A 208 5.55 7.04 2.58
N LEU A 209 4.56 6.71 1.74
CA LEU A 209 4.69 5.68 0.72
C LEU A 209 5.73 6.04 -0.35
N ALA A 210 5.89 7.32 -0.68
CA ALA A 210 6.78 7.75 -1.74
C ALA A 210 8.29 7.68 -1.40
N PRO A 211 8.79 8.21 -0.26
CA PRO A 211 10.16 7.97 0.20
C PRO A 211 10.45 6.49 0.40
N TYR A 212 9.48 5.74 0.93
CA TYR A 212 9.61 4.28 1.03
C TYR A 212 9.90 3.63 -0.33
N ALA A 213 9.07 3.94 -1.34
CA ALA A 213 9.22 3.37 -2.67
C ALA A 213 10.56 3.76 -3.30
N SER A 214 10.95 5.03 -3.12
CA SER A 214 12.25 5.53 -3.57
C SER A 214 13.42 4.77 -2.93
N ILE A 215 13.42 4.58 -1.61
CA ILE A 215 14.45 3.84 -0.88
C ILE A 215 14.52 2.37 -1.31
N CYS A 216 13.38 1.72 -1.55
CA CYS A 216 13.36 0.35 -2.08
C CYS A 216 14.08 0.26 -3.42
N GLN A 217 13.74 1.15 -4.35
CA GLN A 217 14.31 1.14 -5.69
C GLN A 217 15.81 1.40 -5.69
N GLN A 218 16.29 2.31 -4.83
CA GLN A 218 17.73 2.54 -4.64
C GLN A 218 18.51 1.29 -4.20
N ASN A 219 17.82 0.33 -3.57
CA ASN A 219 18.40 -0.92 -3.08
C ASN A 219 18.11 -2.13 -3.98
N GLY A 220 17.53 -1.93 -5.17
CA GLY A 220 17.18 -3.03 -6.09
C GLY A 220 15.98 -3.86 -5.61
N ILE A 221 15.09 -3.24 -4.85
CA ILE A 221 13.88 -3.86 -4.29
C ILE A 221 12.66 -3.22 -4.95
N ILE A 222 11.71 -4.03 -5.41
CA ILE A 222 10.46 -3.49 -5.95
C ILE A 222 9.51 -3.12 -4.78
N PRO A 223 9.01 -1.89 -4.71
CA PRO A 223 7.99 -1.51 -3.74
C PRO A 223 6.59 -1.87 -4.24
N ILE A 224 5.83 -2.55 -3.37
CA ILE A 224 4.38 -2.67 -3.46
C ILE A 224 3.79 -1.55 -2.60
N VAL A 225 3.13 -0.60 -3.25
CA VAL A 225 2.52 0.56 -2.60
C VAL A 225 1.11 0.18 -2.15
N GLU A 226 0.88 0.11 -0.85
CA GLU A 226 -0.42 -0.30 -0.28
C GLU A 226 -1.10 0.87 0.47
N PRO A 227 -1.92 1.68 -0.22
CA PRO A 227 -2.81 2.65 0.41
C PRO A 227 -4.20 2.01 0.65
N GLU A 228 -4.31 1.19 1.70
CA GLU A 228 -5.56 0.51 2.06
C GLU A 228 -6.62 1.49 2.58
N ILE A 229 -7.77 1.54 1.93
CA ILE A 229 -8.96 2.23 2.42
C ILE A 229 -9.84 1.18 3.11
N LEU A 230 -10.13 1.40 4.39
CA LEU A 230 -10.85 0.42 5.20
C LEU A 230 -12.33 0.38 4.82
N PRO A 231 -12.93 -0.82 4.75
CA PRO A 231 -14.36 -1.00 4.48
C PRO A 231 -15.24 -0.75 5.72
N ASP A 232 -14.68 -0.37 6.87
CA ASP A 232 -15.44 -0.04 8.07
C ASP A 232 -16.37 1.17 7.83
N GLY A 233 -17.64 1.03 8.21
CA GLY A 233 -18.67 2.08 8.10
C GLY A 233 -19.87 1.65 7.25
N ASP A 234 -20.83 2.55 7.10
CA ASP A 234 -22.09 2.38 6.37
C ASP A 234 -22.13 3.10 5.00
N HIS A 235 -20.98 3.66 4.59
CA HIS A 235 -20.82 4.37 3.34
C HIS A 235 -21.16 3.51 2.10
N ASP A 236 -21.69 4.16 1.07
CA ASP A 236 -22.10 3.51 -0.17
C ASP A 236 -20.91 3.26 -1.13
N LEU A 237 -21.17 2.53 -2.21
CA LEU A 237 -20.14 2.18 -3.21
C LEU A 237 -19.54 3.42 -3.88
N LYS A 238 -20.36 4.44 -4.16
CA LYS A 238 -19.93 5.68 -4.83
C LYS A 238 -19.00 6.49 -3.94
N ARG A 239 -19.27 6.53 -2.63
CA ARG A 239 -18.43 7.19 -1.64
C ARG A 239 -17.08 6.51 -1.54
N CYS A 240 -17.04 5.17 -1.51
CA CYS A 240 -15.80 4.41 -1.57
C CYS A 240 -15.01 4.70 -2.86
N GLN A 241 -15.69 4.72 -4.02
CA GLN A 241 -15.06 5.05 -5.30
C GLN A 241 -14.42 6.45 -5.28
N HIS A 242 -15.16 7.45 -4.82
CA HIS A 242 -14.70 8.84 -4.73
C HIS A 242 -13.48 9.00 -3.82
N VAL A 243 -13.48 8.33 -2.65
CA VAL A 243 -12.33 8.38 -1.74
C VAL A 243 -11.13 7.63 -2.34
N THR A 244 -11.36 6.49 -3.00
CA THR A 244 -10.32 5.73 -3.71
C THR A 244 -9.65 6.60 -4.79
N GLU A 245 -10.43 7.29 -5.62
CA GLU A 245 -9.89 8.18 -6.66
C GLU A 245 -9.04 9.31 -6.05
N LYS A 246 -9.51 9.93 -4.95
CA LYS A 246 -8.74 10.99 -4.26
C LYS A 246 -7.43 10.47 -3.66
N VAL A 247 -7.46 9.31 -3.02
CA VAL A 247 -6.28 8.71 -2.38
C VAL A 247 -5.25 8.32 -3.43
N LEU A 248 -5.66 7.62 -4.49
CA LEU A 248 -4.74 7.18 -5.53
C LEU A 248 -4.14 8.35 -6.31
N ALA A 249 -4.91 9.40 -6.59
CA ALA A 249 -4.38 10.61 -7.22
C ALA A 249 -3.27 11.27 -6.37
N ALA A 250 -3.47 11.36 -5.05
CA ALA A 250 -2.46 11.88 -4.14
C ALA A 250 -1.23 10.97 -4.05
N VAL A 251 -1.42 9.65 -4.00
CA VAL A 251 -0.33 8.66 -3.99
C VAL A 251 0.52 8.79 -5.24
N TYR A 252 -0.06 8.78 -6.44
CA TYR A 252 0.73 8.88 -7.67
C TYR A 252 1.40 10.24 -7.84
N LYS A 253 0.79 11.32 -7.33
CA LYS A 253 1.46 12.63 -7.27
C LYS A 253 2.70 12.57 -6.37
N ALA A 254 2.59 12.00 -5.17
CA ALA A 254 3.72 11.86 -4.26
C ALA A 254 4.81 10.94 -4.84
N LEU A 255 4.45 9.80 -5.44
CA LEU A 255 5.41 8.91 -6.10
C LEU A 255 6.18 9.64 -7.22
N HIS A 256 5.48 10.45 -8.02
CA HIS A 256 6.10 11.23 -9.07
C HIS A 256 7.07 12.30 -8.52
N ASP A 257 6.66 13.02 -7.48
CA ASP A 257 7.48 14.06 -6.83
C ASP A 257 8.76 13.48 -6.20
N HIS A 258 8.72 12.23 -5.76
CA HIS A 258 9.87 11.50 -5.22
C HIS A 258 10.65 10.70 -6.26
N HIS A 259 10.39 10.95 -7.55
CA HIS A 259 11.11 10.35 -8.69
C HIS A 259 11.04 8.81 -8.72
N VAL A 260 9.96 8.23 -8.22
CA VAL A 260 9.74 6.78 -8.23
C VAL A 260 9.51 6.30 -9.66
N TYR A 261 10.23 5.24 -10.04
CA TYR A 261 10.11 4.61 -11.35
C TYR A 261 8.92 3.64 -11.37
N LEU A 262 7.79 4.02 -11.96
CA LEU A 262 6.51 3.29 -11.86
C LEU A 262 6.53 1.90 -12.51
N GLU A 263 7.31 1.72 -13.57
CA GLU A 263 7.49 0.43 -14.23
C GLU A 263 8.28 -0.56 -13.37
N GLY A 264 8.81 -0.11 -12.23
CA GLY A 264 9.41 -0.92 -11.18
C GLY A 264 8.61 -0.92 -9.88
N THR A 265 7.29 -0.65 -9.92
CA THR A 265 6.39 -0.71 -8.76
C THR A 265 5.17 -1.59 -9.02
N LEU A 266 4.52 -2.00 -7.93
CA LEU A 266 3.17 -2.57 -7.94
C LEU A 266 2.27 -1.76 -7.01
N LEU A 267 0.96 -1.74 -7.30
CA LEU A 267 -0.05 -1.15 -6.42
C LEU A 267 -0.84 -2.25 -5.72
N LYS A 268 -1.07 -2.14 -4.41
CA LYS A 268 -1.95 -3.01 -3.63
C LYS A 268 -3.07 -2.18 -3.01
N PRO A 269 -4.13 -1.85 -3.76
CA PRO A 269 -5.25 -1.09 -3.24
C PRO A 269 -6.32 -2.04 -2.69
N ASN A 270 -7.28 -1.49 -1.96
CA ASN A 270 -8.58 -2.12 -1.76
C ASN A 270 -9.35 -2.21 -3.09
N MET A 271 -10.23 -3.20 -3.21
CA MET A 271 -11.32 -3.12 -4.18
C MET A 271 -12.28 -2.00 -3.77
N VAL A 272 -13.00 -1.41 -4.73
CA VAL A 272 -14.03 -0.41 -4.44
C VAL A 272 -15.31 -1.15 -4.06
N THR A 273 -15.59 -1.23 -2.77
CA THR A 273 -16.75 -1.94 -2.20
C THR A 273 -17.58 -0.99 -1.32
N PRO A 274 -18.89 -1.26 -1.09
CA PRO A 274 -19.61 -0.56 -0.03
C PRO A 274 -19.00 -0.88 1.34
N GLY A 275 -19.28 -0.02 2.32
CA GLY A 275 -18.88 -0.27 3.70
C GLY A 275 -19.58 -1.50 4.29
N HIS A 276 -18.95 -2.16 5.27
CA HIS A 276 -19.48 -3.38 5.89
C HIS A 276 -20.87 -3.22 6.51
N ALA A 277 -21.23 -2.02 6.98
CA ALA A 277 -22.53 -1.70 7.54
C ALA A 277 -23.51 -1.08 6.53
N CYS A 278 -23.13 -0.98 5.25
CA CYS A 278 -23.98 -0.41 4.22
C CYS A 278 -25.23 -1.29 3.99
N THR A 279 -26.40 -0.66 4.04
CA THR A 279 -27.68 -1.35 3.86
C THR A 279 -28.00 -1.61 2.38
N GLN A 280 -27.50 -0.75 1.48
CA GLN A 280 -27.66 -0.92 0.05
C GLN A 280 -26.80 -2.08 -0.46
N LYS A 281 -27.40 -2.96 -1.27
CA LYS A 281 -26.72 -4.08 -1.90
C LYS A 281 -26.28 -3.71 -3.31
N TYR A 282 -25.13 -4.27 -3.70
CA TYR A 282 -24.50 -4.08 -4.99
C TYR A 282 -24.11 -5.43 -5.55
N SER A 283 -24.20 -5.58 -6.86
CA SER A 283 -23.70 -6.73 -7.60
C SER A 283 -22.17 -6.70 -7.68
N ASN A 284 -21.57 -7.87 -7.91
CA ASN A 284 -20.13 -7.98 -8.14
C ASN A 284 -19.72 -7.19 -9.40
N GLU A 285 -20.57 -7.12 -10.42
CA GLU A 285 -20.35 -6.32 -11.64
C GLU A 285 -20.29 -4.81 -11.36
N GLU A 286 -21.12 -4.31 -10.43
CA GLU A 286 -21.05 -2.91 -9.99
C GLU A 286 -19.75 -2.63 -9.22
N ILE A 287 -19.32 -3.53 -8.33
CA ILE A 287 -18.03 -3.47 -7.65
C ILE A 287 -16.88 -3.45 -8.66
N ALA A 288 -16.92 -4.32 -9.66
CA ALA A 288 -15.93 -4.38 -10.73
C ALA A 288 -15.87 -3.08 -11.54
N MET A 289 -17.02 -2.57 -11.96
CA MET A 289 -17.11 -1.32 -12.72
C MET A 289 -16.56 -0.13 -11.92
N ALA A 290 -16.95 0.00 -10.65
CA ALA A 290 -16.47 1.06 -9.77
C ALA A 290 -14.96 0.96 -9.55
N THR A 291 -14.45 -0.25 -9.32
CA THR A 291 -13.03 -0.51 -9.10
C THR A 291 -12.19 -0.18 -10.33
N VAL A 292 -12.54 -0.73 -11.50
CA VAL A 292 -11.80 -0.48 -12.74
C VAL A 292 -11.89 0.98 -13.14
N THR A 293 -13.05 1.62 -12.98
CA THR A 293 -13.21 3.05 -13.26
C THR A 293 -12.31 3.91 -12.38
N ALA A 294 -12.24 3.64 -11.07
CA ALA A 294 -11.37 4.37 -10.16
C ALA A 294 -9.89 4.24 -10.58
N LEU A 295 -9.45 3.02 -10.88
CA LEU A 295 -8.07 2.77 -11.33
C LEU A 295 -7.76 3.48 -12.65
N CYS A 296 -8.63 3.36 -13.66
CA CYS A 296 -8.44 4.03 -14.96
C CYS A 296 -8.34 5.56 -14.86
N ARG A 297 -8.96 6.16 -13.83
CA ARG A 297 -8.92 7.61 -13.61
C ARG A 297 -7.66 8.09 -12.91
N THR A 298 -6.91 7.21 -12.24
CA THR A 298 -5.83 7.63 -11.34
C THR A 298 -4.50 6.92 -11.51
N VAL A 299 -4.50 5.69 -12.04
CA VAL A 299 -3.30 4.85 -12.16
C VAL A 299 -2.67 5.04 -13.54
N PRO A 300 -1.44 5.57 -13.63
CA PRO A 300 -0.74 5.66 -14.91
C PRO A 300 -0.50 4.27 -15.52
N PRO A 301 -0.64 4.09 -16.84
CA PRO A 301 -0.33 2.82 -17.54
C PRO A 301 1.12 2.30 -17.37
N ALA A 302 2.02 3.13 -16.85
CA ALA A 302 3.39 2.72 -16.55
C ALA A 302 3.50 1.80 -15.33
N VAL A 303 2.46 1.74 -14.48
CA VAL A 303 2.45 0.85 -13.31
C VAL A 303 2.32 -0.60 -13.80
N THR A 304 3.21 -1.47 -13.35
CA THR A 304 3.32 -2.82 -13.93
C THR A 304 2.13 -3.72 -13.59
N GLY A 305 1.52 -3.53 -12.43
CA GLY A 305 0.35 -4.31 -12.04
C GLY A 305 -0.30 -3.86 -10.74
N VAL A 306 -1.55 -4.30 -10.58
CA VAL A 306 -2.38 -4.06 -9.40
C VAL A 306 -2.70 -5.39 -8.72
N THR A 307 -2.27 -5.55 -7.47
CA THR A 307 -2.44 -6.77 -6.68
C THR A 307 -3.36 -6.49 -5.49
N PHE A 308 -4.68 -6.59 -5.69
CA PHE A 308 -5.67 -6.22 -4.68
C PHE A 308 -5.47 -6.94 -3.36
N LEU A 309 -5.67 -6.21 -2.25
CA LEU A 309 -5.93 -6.81 -0.95
C LEU A 309 -7.39 -7.28 -0.89
N SER A 310 -7.65 -8.42 -0.23
CA SER A 310 -9.00 -8.96 -0.02
C SER A 310 -9.73 -8.32 1.16
N GLY A 311 -8.99 -7.78 2.13
CA GLY A 311 -9.56 -7.14 3.31
C GLY A 311 -10.38 -8.12 4.15
N GLY A 312 -11.65 -7.79 4.40
CA GLY A 312 -12.60 -8.63 5.15
C GLY A 312 -13.43 -9.61 4.30
N GLN A 313 -13.19 -9.68 3.00
CA GLN A 313 -13.95 -10.56 2.10
C GLN A 313 -13.70 -12.04 2.42
N SER A 314 -14.71 -12.87 2.17
CA SER A 314 -14.52 -14.33 2.17
C SER A 314 -13.62 -14.77 1.00
N GLU A 315 -13.06 -15.98 1.07
CA GLU A 315 -12.22 -16.55 0.01
C GLU A 315 -12.94 -16.59 -1.35
N GLU A 316 -14.21 -17.01 -1.35
CA GLU A 316 -15.03 -17.08 -2.56
C GLU A 316 -15.39 -15.69 -3.09
N GLU A 317 -15.77 -14.77 -2.21
CA GLU A 317 -16.14 -13.41 -2.60
C GLU A 317 -14.96 -12.65 -3.22
N ALA A 318 -13.77 -12.75 -2.62
CA ALA A 318 -12.55 -12.16 -3.17
C ALA A 318 -12.23 -12.72 -4.56
N SER A 319 -12.44 -14.03 -4.76
CA SER A 319 -12.22 -14.71 -6.04
C SER A 319 -13.23 -14.27 -7.11
N ILE A 320 -14.52 -14.21 -6.77
CA ILE A 320 -15.59 -13.76 -7.67
C ILE A 320 -15.34 -12.30 -8.08
N ASN A 321 -15.09 -11.41 -7.11
CA ASN A 321 -14.82 -10.00 -7.36
C ASN A 321 -13.57 -9.79 -8.23
N LEU A 322 -12.48 -10.50 -7.96
CA LEU A 322 -11.29 -10.44 -8.80
C LEU A 322 -11.57 -10.91 -10.23
N ASN A 323 -12.35 -11.97 -10.39
CA ASN A 323 -12.75 -12.48 -11.71
C ASN A 323 -13.63 -11.47 -12.48
N VAL A 324 -14.61 -10.83 -11.83
CA VAL A 324 -15.46 -9.85 -12.52
C VAL A 324 -14.73 -8.53 -12.81
N ILE A 325 -13.76 -8.12 -11.97
CA ILE A 325 -12.83 -7.01 -12.28
C ILE A 325 -12.09 -7.28 -13.59
N ASN A 326 -11.55 -8.49 -13.76
CA ASN A 326 -10.85 -8.89 -14.98
C ASN A 326 -11.78 -8.99 -16.20
N LYS A 327 -13.05 -9.36 -16.01
CA LYS A 327 -14.09 -9.41 -17.05
C LYS A 327 -14.74 -8.05 -17.37
N CYS A 328 -14.46 -7.01 -16.60
CA CYS A 328 -15.01 -5.67 -16.83
C CYS A 328 -14.70 -5.20 -18.27
N PRO A 329 -15.66 -4.64 -19.04
CA PRO A 329 -15.47 -4.33 -20.46
C PRO A 329 -14.63 -3.06 -20.73
N LEU A 330 -14.08 -2.41 -19.70
CA LEU A 330 -13.17 -1.27 -19.86
C LEU A 330 -11.74 -1.74 -20.18
N LEU A 331 -10.97 -0.90 -20.87
CA LEU A 331 -9.54 -1.13 -21.07
C LEU A 331 -8.81 -1.07 -19.73
N LYS A 332 -7.94 -2.06 -19.47
CA LYS A 332 -7.15 -2.21 -18.25
C LYS A 332 -5.68 -2.33 -18.69
N PRO A 333 -5.00 -1.20 -18.94
CA PRO A 333 -3.66 -1.19 -19.54
C PRO A 333 -2.59 -1.75 -18.60
#